data_AF-A0A815LZ50-F1
#
_entry.id   AF-A0A815LZ50-F1
#
_cell.length_a   1.000
_cell.length_b   1.000
_cell.length_c   1.000
_cell.angle_alpha   90.00
_cell.angle_beta   90.00
_cell.angle_gamma   90.00
#
_symmetry.space_group_name_H-M   'P 1'
#
loop_
_entity.id
_entity.type
_entity.pdbx_description
1 polymer ?
#
loop_
_entity_poly.entity_id
_entity_poly.type
_entity_poly.pdbx_seq_one_letter_code
_entity_poly.pdbx_strand_id
1 'polypeptide(L)'
;MSAMNHYLISSDSIAQMKRRPILINVSRGGLIDTKALVQALKNGQISYAALDVIEDEPNVDEELAKLDNVLLTPHVAWYTEQSRRALGMKAVEDTLRVLRGEQPIYPVPK
;
A
#
# COMPACT_ATOMS: atom_id res chain seq x y z
N MET A 1 -10.27 2.74 3.22
CA MET A 1 -10.29 3.57 1.99
C MET A 1 -11.46 4.54 2.07
N SER A 2 -11.36 5.73 1.50
CA SER A 2 -12.49 6.65 1.34
C SER A 2 -13.06 6.52 -0.07
N ALA A 3 -14.27 7.02 -0.30
CA ALA A 3 -14.85 7.06 -1.63
C ALA A 3 -14.00 7.85 -2.64
N MET A 4 -13.19 8.82 -2.17
CA MET A 4 -12.34 9.64 -3.04
C MET A 4 -11.07 8.94 -3.50
N ASN A 5 -10.56 7.94 -2.77
CA ASN A 5 -9.28 7.31 -3.07
C ASN A 5 -9.34 5.81 -3.35
N HIS A 6 -10.52 5.18 -3.23
CA HIS A 6 -10.67 3.79 -3.61
C HIS A 6 -10.49 3.63 -5.13
N TYR A 7 -9.60 2.73 -5.54
CA TYR A 7 -9.29 2.44 -6.95
C TYR A 7 -8.91 3.66 -7.80
N LEU A 8 -8.06 4.55 -7.27
CA LEU A 8 -7.44 5.60 -8.07
C LEU A 8 -6.70 5.03 -9.29
N ILE A 9 -6.08 3.85 -9.12
CA ILE A 9 -5.48 3.09 -10.21
C ILE A 9 -6.47 1.99 -10.64
N SER A 10 -7.38 2.35 -11.54
CA SER A 10 -8.38 1.48 -12.18
C SER A 10 -8.10 1.30 -13.67
N SER A 11 -8.89 0.48 -14.37
CA SER A 11 -8.82 0.31 -15.84
C SER A 11 -8.83 1.64 -16.59
N ASP A 12 -9.67 2.59 -16.17
CA ASP A 12 -9.85 3.89 -16.83
C ASP A 12 -8.62 4.79 -16.65
N SER A 13 -8.02 4.77 -15.47
CA SER A 13 -6.78 5.51 -15.20
C SER A 13 -5.58 4.91 -15.94
N ILE A 14 -5.52 3.58 -16.03
CA ILE A 14 -4.46 2.84 -16.74
C ILE A 14 -4.56 3.09 -18.24
N ALA A 15 -5.77 3.11 -18.80
CA ALA A 15 -6.00 3.40 -20.22
C ALA A 15 -5.52 4.80 -20.64
N GLN A 16 -5.48 5.75 -19.70
CA GLN A 16 -4.97 7.11 -19.94
C GLN A 16 -3.45 7.22 -19.84
N MET A 17 -2.75 6.16 -19.41
CA MET A 17 -1.29 6.17 -19.32
C MET A 17 -0.67 6.16 -20.72
N LYS A 18 0.11 7.19 -21.04
CA LYS A 18 0.76 7.36 -22.37
C LYS A 18 1.95 6.43 -22.61
N ARG A 19 2.37 5.65 -21.60
CA ARG A 19 3.54 4.77 -21.61
C ARG A 19 3.17 3.43 -20.97
N ARG A 20 4.14 2.52 -20.91
CA ARG A 20 4.07 1.26 -20.17
C ARG A 20 4.86 1.37 -18.85
N PRO A 21 4.35 2.09 -17.83
CA PRO A 21 5.13 2.41 -16.64
C PRO A 21 5.40 1.17 -15.78
N ILE A 22 6.34 1.33 -14.85
CA ILE A 22 6.48 0.46 -13.68
C ILE A 22 5.62 1.07 -12.59
N LEU A 23 4.70 0.28 -12.02
CA LEU A 23 3.83 0.72 -10.92
C LEU A 23 4.45 0.31 -9.58
N ILE A 24 4.59 1.25 -8.65
CA ILE A 24 5.12 0.99 -7.30
C ILE A 24 4.08 1.41 -6.27
N ASN A 25 3.72 0.54 -5.34
CA ASN A 25 2.80 0.87 -4.24
C ASN A 25 3.33 0.41 -2.88
N VAL A 26 3.55 1.39 -2.00
CA VAL A 26 3.95 1.22 -0.59
C VAL A 26 2.99 1.98 0.35
N SER A 27 1.79 2.32 -0.15
CA SER A 27 0.81 3.13 0.56
C SER A 27 -0.33 2.27 1.11
N ARG A 28 -1.36 1.99 0.30
CA ARG A 28 -2.50 1.13 0.66
C ARG A 28 -2.91 0.29 -0.53
N GLY A 29 -3.27 -0.97 -0.29
CA GLY A 29 -3.70 -1.90 -1.34
C GLY A 29 -4.88 -1.40 -2.17
N GLY A 30 -5.97 -1.01 -1.51
CA GLY A 30 -7.21 -0.56 -2.17
C GLY A 30 -7.13 0.75 -2.98
N LEU A 31 -5.94 1.34 -3.15
CA LEU A 31 -5.70 2.40 -4.14
C LEU A 31 -5.70 1.84 -5.57
N ILE A 32 -5.40 0.56 -5.72
CA ILE A 32 -5.29 -0.14 -7.00
C ILE A 32 -6.41 -1.18 -7.07
N ASP A 33 -7.13 -1.20 -8.18
CA ASP A 33 -8.00 -2.33 -8.54
C ASP A 33 -7.11 -3.49 -8.99
N THR A 34 -7.05 -4.55 -8.18
CA THR A 34 -6.17 -5.71 -8.44
C THR A 34 -6.48 -6.38 -9.78
N LYS A 35 -7.76 -6.46 -10.16
CA LYS A 35 -8.18 -7.08 -11.43
C LYS A 35 -7.72 -6.23 -12.61
N ALA A 36 -7.89 -4.91 -12.51
CA ALA A 36 -7.40 -3.99 -13.54
C ALA A 36 -5.88 -4.07 -13.69
N LEU A 37 -5.14 -4.14 -12.59
CA LEU A 37 -3.68 -4.29 -12.61
C LEU A 37 -3.25 -5.60 -13.27
N VAL A 38 -3.85 -6.73 -12.91
CA VAL A 38 -3.53 -8.05 -13.50
C VAL A 38 -3.73 -8.02 -15.02
N GLN A 39 -4.85 -7.46 -15.50
CA GLN A 39 -5.12 -7.34 -16.93
C GLN A 39 -4.11 -6.40 -17.61
N ALA A 40 -3.79 -5.27 -17.00
CA ALA A 40 -2.84 -4.31 -17.53
C ALA A 40 -1.42 -4.90 -17.65
N LEU A 41 -1.00 -5.72 -16.69
CA LEU A 41 0.29 -6.41 -16.72
C LEU A 41 0.32 -7.48 -17.82
N LYS A 42 -0.73 -8.30 -17.93
CA LYS A 42 -0.86 -9.33 -18.98
C LYS A 42 -0.87 -8.71 -20.39
N ASN A 43 -1.52 -7.56 -20.56
CA ASN A 43 -1.62 -6.85 -21.83
C ASN A 43 -0.42 -5.92 -22.11
N GLY A 44 0.53 -5.82 -21.17
CA GLY A 44 1.69 -4.95 -21.29
C GLY A 44 1.37 -3.45 -21.28
N GLN A 45 0.21 -3.04 -20.76
CA GLN A 45 -0.11 -1.63 -20.49
C GLN A 45 0.67 -1.11 -19.27
N ILE A 46 0.96 -1.99 -18.31
CA ILE A 46 1.94 -1.79 -17.24
C ILE A 46 3.08 -2.77 -17.48
N SER A 47 4.32 -2.31 -17.41
CA SER A 47 5.48 -3.17 -17.70
C SER A 47 5.84 -4.04 -16.51
N TYR A 48 5.84 -3.49 -15.29
CA TYR A 48 6.11 -4.19 -14.04
C TYR A 48 5.31 -3.58 -12.89
N ALA A 49 5.06 -4.37 -11.84
CA ALA A 49 4.53 -3.88 -10.57
C ALA A 49 5.43 -4.28 -9.40
N ALA A 50 5.71 -3.36 -8.49
CA ALA A 50 6.37 -3.63 -7.20
C ALA A 50 5.44 -3.17 -6.07
N LEU A 51 4.91 -4.12 -5.31
CA LEU A 51 3.84 -3.89 -4.34
C LEU A 51 4.28 -4.39 -2.96
N ASP A 52 4.33 -3.48 -2.00
CA ASP A 52 4.44 -3.83 -0.58
C ASP A 52 3.07 -3.98 0.09
N VAL A 53 2.02 -3.54 -0.59
CA VAL A 53 0.64 -3.56 -0.12
C VAL A 53 -0.29 -4.09 -1.21
N ILE A 54 -1.30 -4.86 -0.81
CA ILE A 54 -2.28 -5.48 -1.71
C ILE A 54 -3.70 -5.33 -1.18
N GLU A 55 -4.67 -5.47 -2.06
CA GLU A 55 -6.05 -5.12 -1.77
C GLU A 55 -6.68 -5.92 -0.61
N ASP A 56 -6.43 -7.23 -0.57
CA ASP A 56 -6.93 -8.15 0.45
C ASP A 56 -5.79 -8.72 1.31
N GLU A 57 -4.98 -7.85 1.93
CA GLU A 57 -3.91 -8.31 2.83
C GLU A 57 -4.42 -9.19 3.98
N PRO A 58 -3.77 -10.33 4.27
CA PRO A 58 -2.51 -10.84 3.73
C PRO A 58 -2.66 -11.78 2.51
N ASN A 59 -3.88 -11.94 1.98
CA ASN A 59 -4.18 -12.86 0.89
C ASN A 59 -3.73 -12.28 -0.45
N VAL A 60 -2.83 -13.01 -1.12
CA VAL A 60 -2.35 -12.64 -2.45
C VAL A 60 -3.30 -13.18 -3.51
N ASP A 61 -3.70 -12.32 -4.46
CA ASP A 61 -4.42 -12.75 -5.65
C ASP A 61 -3.59 -13.77 -6.45
N GLU A 62 -4.18 -14.93 -6.74
CA GLU A 62 -3.46 -16.03 -7.38
C GLU A 62 -2.92 -15.68 -8.77
N GLU A 63 -3.61 -14.83 -9.53
CA GLU A 63 -3.19 -14.43 -10.86
C GLU A 63 -2.04 -13.44 -10.77
N LEU A 64 -2.08 -12.52 -9.82
CA LEU A 64 -0.99 -11.60 -9.53
C LEU A 64 0.29 -12.35 -9.12
N ALA A 65 0.16 -13.39 -8.30
CA ALA A 65 1.28 -14.22 -7.82
C ALA A 65 1.97 -15.04 -8.93
N LYS A 66 1.29 -15.31 -10.04
CA LYS A 66 1.82 -16.10 -11.18
C LYS A 66 2.57 -15.25 -12.21
N LEU A 67 2.54 -13.92 -12.09
CA LEU A 67 3.13 -13.02 -13.08
C LEU A 67 4.63 -12.79 -12.81
N ASP A 68 5.47 -13.04 -13.83
CA ASP A 68 6.92 -12.83 -13.76
C ASP A 68 7.33 -11.35 -13.65
N ASN A 69 6.41 -10.44 -13.98
CA ASN A 69 6.63 -9.00 -13.92
C ASN A 69 6.03 -8.33 -12.69
N VAL A 70 5.92 -9.08 -11.59
CA VAL A 70 5.46 -8.58 -10.28
C VAL A 70 6.47 -8.91 -9.19
N LEU A 71 6.81 -7.90 -8.38
CA LEU A 71 7.53 -8.04 -7.12
C LEU A 71 6.57 -7.76 -5.97
N LEU A 72 6.45 -8.72 -5.03
CA LEU A 72 5.62 -8.58 -3.83
C LEU A 72 6.49 -8.60 -2.58
N THR A 73 6.22 -7.69 -1.64
CA THR A 73 6.76 -7.72 -0.29
C THR A 73 5.62 -7.64 0.73
N PRO A 74 5.72 -8.32 1.90
CA PRO A 74 4.59 -8.48 2.82
C PRO A 74 4.43 -7.29 3.78
N HIS A 75 4.15 -6.09 3.28
CA HIS A 75 3.93 -4.88 4.08
C HIS A 75 5.09 -4.54 5.03
N VAL A 76 6.32 -4.60 4.50
CA VAL A 76 7.58 -4.44 5.22
C VAL A 76 8.36 -3.19 4.83
N ALA A 77 7.84 -2.29 4.01
CA ALA A 77 8.53 -1.06 3.64
C ALA A 77 8.92 -0.18 4.84
N TRP A 78 8.21 -0.32 5.98
CA TRP A 78 8.51 0.38 7.23
C TRP A 78 9.53 -0.34 8.12
N TYR A 79 9.85 -1.63 7.86
CA TYR A 79 10.40 -2.56 8.85
C TYR A 79 11.92 -2.52 9.00
N THR A 80 12.46 -1.38 9.46
CA THR A 80 13.85 -1.26 9.92
C THR A 80 13.93 -1.33 11.44
N GLU A 81 15.10 -1.68 11.99
CA GLU A 81 15.32 -1.69 13.44
C GLU A 81 15.02 -0.32 14.07
N GLN A 82 15.48 0.74 13.41
CA GLN A 82 15.28 2.13 13.83
C GLN A 82 13.79 2.49 13.83
N SER A 83 13.05 2.16 12.76
CA SER A 83 11.62 2.42 12.64
C SER A 83 10.82 1.65 13.69
N ARG A 84 11.13 0.37 13.92
CA ARG A 84 10.47 -0.44 14.95
C ARG A 84 10.66 0.14 16.34
N ARG A 85 11.89 0.52 16.69
CA ARG A 85 12.20 1.14 17.98
C ARG A 85 11.45 2.46 18.14
N ALA A 86 11.51 3.33 17.14
CA ALA A 86 10.84 4.62 17.19
C ALA A 86 9.31 4.49 17.29
N LEU A 87 8.70 3.58 16.54
CA LEU A 87 7.26 3.31 16.59
C LEU A 87 6.82 2.87 17.98
N GLY A 88 7.52 1.87 18.56
CA GLY A 88 7.21 1.36 19.89
C GLY A 88 7.36 2.42 20.99
N MET A 89 8.47 3.18 20.95
CA MET A 89 8.71 4.25 21.92
C MET A 89 7.63 5.34 21.87
N LYS A 90 7.28 5.81 20.67
CA LYS A 90 6.24 6.84 20.49
C LYS A 90 4.88 6.37 21.01
N ALA A 91 4.50 5.13 20.74
CA ALA A 91 3.24 4.57 21.21
C ALA A 91 3.18 4.51 22.76
N VAL A 92 4.27 4.08 23.40
CA VAL A 92 4.37 4.05 24.87
C VAL A 92 4.33 5.47 25.45
N GLU A 93 5.09 6.41 24.88
CA GLU A 93 5.14 7.80 25.33
C GLU A 93 3.77 8.48 25.25
N ASP A 94 3.06 8.36 24.12
CA ASP A 94 1.71 8.93 23.96
C ASP A 94 0.69 8.27 24.89
N THR A 95 0.80 6.95 25.12
CA THR A 95 -0.04 6.25 26.09
C THR A 95 0.16 6.80 27.50
N LEU A 96 1.42 6.98 27.93
CA LEU A 96 1.74 7.54 29.24
C LEU A 96 1.28 8.98 29.40
N ARG A 97 1.37 9.80 28.34
CA ARG A 97 0.82 11.18 28.32
C ARG A 97 -0.67 11.18 28.63
N VAL A 98 -1.44 10.38 27.89
CA VAL A 98 -2.90 10.28 28.09
C VAL A 98 -3.24 9.81 29.50
N LEU A 99 -2.54 8.81 30.03
CA LEU A 99 -2.76 8.32 31.40
C LEU A 99 -2.43 9.35 32.49
N ARG A 100 -1.58 10.34 32.20
CA ARG A 100 -1.27 11.48 33.09
C ARG A 100 -2.24 12.65 32.92
N GLY A 101 -3.23 12.54 32.04
CA GLY A 101 -4.16 13.63 31.72
C GLY A 101 -3.60 14.66 30.72
N GLU A 102 -2.48 14.35 30.05
CA GLU A 102 -1.91 15.16 28.98
C GLU A 102 -2.48 14.75 27.60
N GLN A 103 -2.32 15.62 26.60
CA GLN A 103 -2.65 15.28 25.21
C GLN A 103 -1.54 14.44 24.56
N PRO A 104 -1.88 13.46 23.69
CA PRO A 104 -0.89 12.72 22.91
C PRO A 104 -0.24 13.65 21.87
N ILE A 105 0.99 13.35 21.48
CA ILE A 105 1.70 14.08 20.41
C ILE A 105 1.17 13.69 19.03
N TYR A 106 0.76 12.43 18.85
CA TYR A 106 0.32 11.87 17.58
C TYR A 106 -1.17 11.43 17.62
N PRO A 107 -2.12 12.35 17.84
CA PRO A 107 -3.55 12.01 17.76
C PRO A 107 -3.93 11.64 16.33
N VAL A 108 -4.82 10.64 16.18
CA VAL A 108 -5.38 10.30 14.88
C VAL A 108 -6.43 11.36 14.49
N PRO A 109 -6.24 12.09 13.38
CA PRO A 109 -7.24 13.03 12.90
C PRO A 109 -8.51 12.29 12.46
N LYS A 110 -9.67 12.92 12.68
CA LYS A 110 -10.97 12.40 12.22
C LYS A 110 -11.18 12.61 10.73
#